data_AF-A0A836XC97-F1
#
_entry.id   AF-A0A836XC97-F1
#
_cell.length_a   1.000
_cell.length_b   1.000
_cell.length_c   1.000
_cell.angle_alpha   90.00
_cell.angle_beta   90.00
_cell.angle_gamma   90.00
#
_symmetry.space_group_name_H-M   'P 1'
#
loop_
_entity.id
_entity.type
_entity.pdbx_description
1 polymer ?
#
loop_
_entity_poly.entity_id
_entity_poly.type
_entity_poly.pdbx_seq_one_letter_code
_entity_poly.pdbx_strand_id
1 'polypeptide(L)'
;MIDDAESQAEIWSSLVFAHQGRPSRDDILIQGIENAHLPHLGALVAAHLRAQRPQASFALSAPPGFDELPRYLSQHGPVLEVDVDQYASIPQDVDVLFWLEPSIVTARHIGELRRFLASGRTVVLAGSPYHMRYTATDTVVHFHAESSGNAWEHLLEPFGLRPLPDLVMDRNNARAPVLVDGQRREVEAPFHLRNLPAFRDFRPFRSPARGGLSFIAPGPLQIDPQRVASAGYEAHVAATTTERAWVRHMPTESDGPAPAAGPVGGTTARARLCQSLP
;
A
#
# COMPACT_ATOMS: atom_id res chain seq x y z
N MET A 1 -64.10 1.92 43.09
CA MET A 1 -63.90 2.26 41.68
C MET A 1 -62.43 2.60 41.56
N ILE A 2 -61.64 1.62 41.09
CA ILE A 2 -60.21 1.75 40.84
C ILE A 2 -60.07 2.35 39.44
N ASP A 3 -59.29 3.41 39.28
CA ASP A 3 -58.11 3.32 38.40
C ASP A 3 -57.09 4.40 38.77
N ASP A 4 -56.02 3.91 39.41
CA ASP A 4 -54.71 4.53 39.43
C ASP A 4 -54.21 4.58 37.99
N ALA A 5 -54.00 5.77 37.45
CA ALA A 5 -53.11 5.96 36.31
C ALA A 5 -51.94 6.82 36.77
N GLU A 6 -51.09 6.24 37.63
CA GLU A 6 -49.69 6.62 37.71
C GLU A 6 -49.08 6.50 36.31
N SER A 7 -49.06 7.61 35.57
CA SER A 7 -48.19 7.76 34.41
C SER A 7 -46.76 7.93 34.92
N GLN A 8 -46.14 6.85 35.40
CA GLN A 8 -44.69 6.74 35.46
C GLN A 8 -44.18 6.71 34.02
N ALA A 9 -44.00 7.90 33.44
CA ALA A 9 -43.16 8.04 32.26
C ALA A 9 -41.74 7.80 32.74
N GLU A 10 -41.25 6.57 32.59
CA GLU A 10 -39.82 6.27 32.71
C GLU A 10 -39.09 7.17 31.69
N ILE A 11 -38.47 8.24 32.18
CA ILE A 11 -37.62 9.10 31.36
C ILE A 11 -36.25 8.43 31.33
N TRP A 12 -35.91 7.81 30.21
CA TRP A 12 -34.61 7.17 30.01
C TRP A 12 -33.55 8.26 29.84
N SER A 13 -33.03 8.80 30.94
CA SER A 13 -32.10 9.95 30.88
C SER A 13 -30.77 9.63 30.18
N SER A 14 -30.37 8.35 30.12
CA SER A 14 -29.19 7.89 29.40
C SER A 14 -29.20 6.40 29.07
N LEU A 15 -28.54 6.03 27.97
CA LEU A 15 -28.27 4.64 27.57
C LEU A 15 -26.76 4.41 27.52
N VAL A 16 -26.27 3.36 28.18
CA VAL A 16 -24.86 2.98 28.18
C VAL A 16 -24.67 1.67 27.44
N PHE A 17 -23.81 1.65 26.43
CA PHE A 17 -23.37 0.40 25.78
C PHE A 17 -21.99 0.00 26.29
N ALA A 18 -21.97 -1.01 27.15
CA ALA A 18 -20.74 -1.65 27.58
C ALA A 18 -20.35 -2.78 26.61
N HIS A 19 -19.09 -2.78 26.18
CA HIS A 19 -18.57 -3.85 25.31
C HIS A 19 -17.89 -4.92 26.17
N GLN A 20 -18.32 -6.18 26.03
CA GLN A 20 -17.65 -7.29 26.71
C GLN A 20 -16.18 -7.37 26.29
N GLY A 21 -15.27 -7.32 27.27
CA GLY A 21 -13.82 -7.42 27.06
C GLY A 21 -13.09 -6.09 26.84
N ARG A 22 -13.76 -4.92 26.94
CA ARG A 22 -13.12 -3.60 26.89
C ARG A 22 -13.19 -2.88 28.25
N PRO A 23 -12.22 -1.99 28.56
CA PRO A 23 -12.30 -1.17 29.77
C PRO A 23 -13.50 -0.21 29.70
N SER A 24 -14.23 -0.04 30.81
CA SER A 24 -15.44 0.82 30.90
C SER A 24 -15.27 2.29 30.47
N ARG A 25 -14.03 2.76 30.25
CA ARG A 25 -13.78 4.09 29.68
C ARG A 25 -14.23 4.19 28.22
N ASP A 26 -14.40 3.06 27.54
CA ASP A 26 -14.84 2.96 26.15
C ASP A 26 -16.36 2.70 26.03
N ASP A 27 -17.09 2.72 27.15
CA ASP A 27 -18.54 2.55 27.17
C ASP A 27 -19.22 3.73 26.47
N ILE A 28 -20.23 3.43 25.66
CA ILE A 28 -20.93 4.46 24.88
C ILE A 28 -22.06 5.04 25.71
N LEU A 29 -21.94 6.29 26.14
CA LEU A 29 -22.99 7.00 26.84
C LEU A 29 -23.79 7.87 25.87
N ILE A 30 -25.05 7.49 25.61
CA ILE A 30 -26.03 8.33 24.92
C ILE A 30 -26.87 9.04 25.99
N GLN A 31 -26.72 10.35 26.12
CA GLN A 31 -27.49 11.16 27.09
C GLN A 31 -28.68 11.85 26.41
N GLY A 32 -29.70 12.18 27.21
CA GLY A 32 -30.82 13.03 26.75
C GLY A 32 -31.80 12.30 25.82
N ILE A 33 -32.08 11.02 26.09
CA ILE A 33 -33.10 10.28 25.34
C ILE A 33 -34.48 10.71 25.87
N GLU A 34 -35.24 11.42 25.03
CA GLU A 34 -36.60 11.85 25.31
C GLU A 34 -37.61 10.88 24.68
N ASN A 35 -38.87 10.94 25.12
CA ASN A 35 -39.95 10.10 24.57
C ASN A 35 -40.12 10.26 23.04
N ALA A 36 -39.85 11.45 22.51
CA ALA A 36 -39.87 11.72 21.08
C ALA A 36 -38.79 10.93 20.28
N HIS A 37 -37.72 10.48 20.95
CA HIS A 37 -36.63 9.73 20.34
C HIS A 37 -36.89 8.21 20.31
N LEU A 38 -37.83 7.69 21.10
CA LEU A 38 -38.10 6.25 21.21
C LEU A 38 -38.45 5.57 19.88
N PRO A 39 -39.28 6.16 18.99
CA PRO A 39 -39.58 5.57 17.68
C PRO A 39 -38.36 5.47 16.75
N HIS A 40 -37.31 6.25 17.02
CA HIS A 40 -36.10 6.33 16.20
C HIS A 40 -34.84 5.87 16.95
N LEU A 41 -34.98 5.33 18.15
CA LEU A 41 -33.86 4.99 19.02
C LEU A 41 -32.93 3.98 18.36
N GLY A 42 -33.47 2.99 17.66
CA GLY A 42 -32.68 2.02 16.90
C GLY A 42 -31.83 2.67 15.80
N ALA A 43 -32.36 3.68 15.11
CA ALA A 43 -31.62 4.43 14.09
C ALA A 43 -30.55 5.34 14.70
N LEU A 44 -30.86 5.99 15.83
CA LEU A 44 -29.89 6.79 16.58
C LEU A 44 -28.73 5.96 17.12
N VAL A 45 -29.01 4.78 17.67
CA VAL A 45 -28.00 3.82 18.14
C VAL A 45 -27.15 3.31 16.98
N ALA A 46 -27.78 2.91 15.86
CA ALA A 46 -27.06 2.45 14.67
C ALA A 46 -26.18 3.57 14.08
N ALA A 47 -26.65 4.82 14.07
CA ALA A 47 -25.86 5.96 13.64
C ALA A 47 -24.67 6.22 14.58
N HIS A 48 -24.87 6.10 15.90
CA HIS A 48 -23.80 6.28 16.89
C HIS A 48 -22.73 5.18 16.79
N LEU A 49 -23.14 3.93 16.62
CA LEU A 49 -22.23 2.80 16.40
C LEU A 49 -21.45 2.95 15.08
N ARG A 50 -22.07 3.45 14.01
CA ARG A 50 -21.38 3.76 12.74
C ARG A 50 -20.44 4.96 12.83
N ALA A 51 -20.77 5.93 13.68
CA ALA A 51 -19.96 7.14 13.90
C ALA A 51 -18.72 6.89 14.77
N GLN A 52 -18.67 5.79 15.52
CA GLN A 52 -17.47 5.33 16.22
C GLN A 52 -16.48 4.73 15.22
N ARG A 53 -15.81 5.62 14.47
CA ARG A 53 -14.66 5.40 13.58
C ARG A 53 -14.63 4.00 12.97
N PRO A 54 -15.11 3.79 11.72
CA PRO A 54 -14.79 2.56 11.01
C PRO A 54 -13.26 2.45 10.97
N GLN A 55 -12.75 1.54 11.79
CA GLN A 55 -11.36 1.19 11.79
C GLN A 55 -11.18 0.40 10.51
N ALA A 56 -10.35 0.90 9.60
CA ALA A 56 -10.21 0.29 8.28
C ALA A 56 -9.81 -1.18 8.42
N SER A 57 -10.45 -2.07 7.69
CA SER A 57 -10.05 -3.48 7.59
C SER A 57 -9.08 -3.69 6.43
N PHE A 58 -8.08 -4.54 6.64
CA PHE A 58 -6.98 -4.73 5.70
C PHE A 58 -6.93 -6.18 5.21
N ALA A 59 -6.73 -6.39 3.91
CA ALA A 59 -6.20 -7.62 3.37
C ALA A 59 -4.73 -7.43 3.01
N LEU A 60 -3.89 -8.43 3.31
CA LEU A 60 -2.47 -8.43 2.96
C LEU A 60 -2.12 -9.70 2.18
N SER A 61 -1.61 -9.53 0.97
CA SER A 61 -0.95 -10.57 0.19
C SER A 61 0.50 -10.16 -0.04
N ALA A 62 1.43 -10.90 0.56
CA ALA A 62 2.85 -10.60 0.52
C ALA A 62 3.68 -11.89 0.65
N PRO A 63 4.84 -11.98 0.00
CA PRO A 63 5.77 -13.08 0.24
C PRO A 63 6.41 -12.98 1.63
N PRO A 64 7.16 -14.02 2.08
CA PRO A 64 7.91 -13.95 3.33
C PRO A 64 8.89 -12.76 3.36
N GLY A 65 9.09 -12.17 4.54
CA GLY A 65 10.01 -11.04 4.75
C GLY A 65 9.33 -9.67 4.96
N PHE A 66 8.00 -9.63 4.89
CA PHE A 66 7.19 -8.43 5.16
C PHE A 66 6.52 -8.42 6.55
N ASP A 67 7.05 -9.18 7.52
CA ASP A 67 6.42 -9.45 8.84
C ASP A 67 6.14 -8.18 9.68
N GLU A 68 6.87 -7.09 9.43
CA GLU A 68 6.64 -5.80 10.08
C GLU A 68 5.34 -5.12 9.63
N LEU A 69 4.94 -5.31 8.37
CA LEU A 69 3.76 -4.66 7.82
C LEU A 69 2.44 -5.11 8.47
N PRO A 70 2.11 -6.41 8.58
CA PRO A 70 0.88 -6.83 9.27
C PRO A 70 0.89 -6.40 10.74
N ARG A 71 2.06 -6.37 11.39
CA ARG A 71 2.19 -5.86 12.77
C ARG A 71 1.90 -4.37 12.86
N TYR A 72 2.31 -3.58 11.88
CA TYR A 72 1.98 -2.17 11.82
C TYR A 72 0.50 -1.95 11.49
N LEU A 73 -0.03 -2.63 10.47
CA LEU A 73 -1.43 -2.51 10.06
C LEU A 73 -2.40 -2.93 11.16
N SER A 74 -2.06 -3.95 11.96
CA SER A 74 -2.90 -4.41 13.08
C SER A 74 -3.09 -3.36 14.20
N GLN A 75 -2.22 -2.34 14.28
CA GLN A 75 -2.40 -1.19 15.17
C GLN A 75 -3.52 -0.26 14.67
N HIS A 76 -3.87 -0.36 13.38
CA HIS A 76 -4.82 0.49 12.69
C HIS A 76 -6.10 -0.21 12.29
N GLY A 77 -6.20 -1.54 12.44
CA GLY A 77 -7.42 -2.32 12.15
C GLY A 77 -7.16 -3.81 11.96
N PRO A 78 -8.21 -4.63 11.79
CA PRO A 78 -8.05 -6.06 11.55
C PRO A 78 -7.31 -6.31 10.24
N VAL A 79 -6.39 -7.27 10.25
CA VAL A 79 -5.60 -7.68 9.08
C VAL A 79 -5.92 -9.13 8.76
N LEU A 80 -6.32 -9.38 7.52
CA LEU A 80 -6.53 -10.70 6.96
C LEU A 80 -5.40 -11.01 5.98
N GLU A 81 -4.59 -12.00 6.29
CA GLU A 81 -3.60 -12.51 5.35
C GLU A 81 -4.29 -13.36 4.28
N VAL A 82 -3.99 -13.08 3.01
CA VAL A 82 -4.60 -13.73 1.85
C VAL A 82 -3.54 -14.04 0.79
N ASP A 83 -3.79 -15.08 -0.01
CA ASP A 83 -2.96 -15.39 -1.16
C ASP A 83 -3.69 -15.01 -2.45
N VAL A 84 -3.50 -13.76 -2.88
CA VAL A 84 -4.14 -13.23 -4.09
C VAL A 84 -3.51 -13.87 -5.32
N ASP A 85 -2.20 -14.09 -5.34
CA ASP A 85 -1.45 -14.72 -6.44
C ASP A 85 -1.99 -16.12 -6.78
N GLN A 86 -2.28 -16.93 -5.75
CA GLN A 86 -2.75 -18.30 -5.94
C GLN A 86 -4.25 -18.37 -6.27
N TYR A 87 -5.08 -17.57 -5.58
CA TYR A 87 -6.54 -17.77 -5.61
C TYR A 87 -7.30 -16.74 -6.46
N ALA A 88 -6.65 -15.65 -6.88
CA ALA A 88 -7.27 -14.55 -7.60
C ALA A 88 -8.59 -14.11 -6.95
N SER A 89 -8.58 -13.98 -5.62
CA SER A 89 -9.76 -13.70 -4.80
C SER A 89 -9.43 -12.64 -3.76
N ILE A 90 -10.23 -11.58 -3.74
CA ILE A 90 -10.10 -10.46 -2.81
C ILE A 90 -11.33 -10.49 -1.89
N PRO A 91 -11.17 -10.59 -0.56
CA PRO A 91 -12.28 -10.53 0.38
C PRO A 91 -13.13 -9.26 0.18
N GLN A 92 -14.44 -9.37 0.31
CA GLN A 92 -15.35 -8.23 0.11
C GLN A 92 -15.68 -7.47 1.40
N ASP A 93 -15.15 -7.91 2.54
CA ASP A 93 -15.34 -7.31 3.86
C ASP A 93 -14.14 -6.47 4.31
N VAL A 94 -13.12 -6.32 3.45
CA VAL A 94 -11.95 -5.48 3.68
C VAL A 94 -12.07 -4.13 2.97
N ASP A 95 -11.54 -3.08 3.58
CA ASP A 95 -11.55 -1.72 3.02
C ASP A 95 -10.33 -1.46 2.12
N VAL A 96 -9.19 -2.06 2.45
CA VAL A 96 -7.92 -1.85 1.75
C VAL A 96 -7.20 -3.17 1.51
N LEU A 97 -6.77 -3.39 0.27
CA LEU A 97 -5.89 -4.50 -0.11
C LEU A 97 -4.44 -4.01 -0.24
N PHE A 98 -3.52 -4.65 0.45
CA PHE A 98 -2.08 -4.55 0.19
C PHE A 98 -1.64 -5.79 -0.58
N TRP A 99 -1.12 -5.61 -1.80
CA TRP A 99 -0.60 -6.69 -2.63
C TRP A 99 0.86 -6.39 -2.99
N LEU A 100 1.76 -7.11 -2.34
CA LEU A 100 3.21 -6.89 -2.40
C LEU A 100 3.86 -7.98 -3.25
N GLU A 101 4.77 -7.56 -4.12
CA GLU A 101 5.55 -8.42 -5.03
C GLU A 101 4.69 -9.48 -5.75
N PRO A 102 3.60 -9.07 -6.45
CA PRO A 102 2.78 -9.98 -7.25
C PRO A 102 3.65 -10.73 -8.26
N SER A 103 3.58 -12.05 -8.22
CA SER A 103 4.36 -12.94 -9.09
C SER A 103 3.49 -13.57 -10.19
N ILE A 104 2.19 -13.70 -9.95
CA ILE A 104 1.22 -14.28 -10.89
C ILE A 104 0.07 -13.30 -11.08
N VAL A 105 -0.17 -12.91 -12.35
CA VAL A 105 -1.28 -12.03 -12.70
C VAL A 105 -1.99 -12.58 -13.93
N THR A 106 -3.31 -12.76 -13.81
CA THR A 106 -4.17 -13.29 -14.87
C THR A 106 -5.38 -12.37 -15.05
N ALA A 107 -6.14 -12.55 -16.13
CA ALA A 107 -7.36 -11.78 -16.37
C ALA A 107 -8.37 -11.85 -15.20
N ARG A 108 -8.40 -12.97 -14.46
CA ARG A 108 -9.24 -13.11 -13.26
C ARG A 108 -8.82 -12.15 -12.14
N HIS A 109 -7.52 -12.04 -11.90
CA HIS A 109 -6.98 -11.09 -10.91
C HIS A 109 -7.37 -9.66 -11.26
N ILE A 110 -7.23 -9.26 -12.53
CA ILE A 110 -7.62 -7.93 -13.01
C ILE A 110 -9.12 -7.69 -12.84
N GLY A 111 -9.95 -8.70 -13.13
CA GLY A 111 -11.40 -8.63 -12.96
C GLY A 111 -11.80 -8.38 -11.50
N GLU A 112 -11.25 -9.15 -10.56
CA GLU A 112 -11.51 -8.96 -9.13
C GLU A 112 -10.96 -7.62 -8.62
N LEU A 113 -9.76 -7.22 -9.06
CA LEU A 113 -9.17 -5.93 -8.70
C LEU A 113 -10.06 -4.75 -9.15
N ARG A 114 -10.56 -4.80 -10.39
CA ARG A 114 -11.49 -3.79 -10.93
C ARG A 114 -12.80 -3.75 -10.16
N ARG A 115 -13.37 -4.92 -9.82
CA ARG A 115 -14.59 -4.99 -9.00
C ARG A 115 -14.37 -4.39 -7.62
N PHE A 116 -13.23 -4.69 -6.99
CA PHE A 116 -12.87 -4.18 -5.69
C PHE A 116 -12.71 -2.64 -5.72
N LEU A 117 -11.97 -2.11 -6.68
CA LEU A 117 -11.83 -0.65 -6.88
C LEU A 117 -13.17 0.03 -7.19
N ALA A 118 -14.00 -0.56 -8.05
CA ALA A 118 -15.31 -0.03 -8.40
C ALA A 118 -16.29 0.05 -7.21
N SER A 119 -16.02 -0.66 -6.12
CA SER A 119 -16.78 -0.56 -4.86
C SER A 119 -16.33 0.60 -3.96
N GLY A 120 -15.39 1.44 -4.42
CA GLY A 120 -14.85 2.57 -3.66
C GLY A 120 -13.75 2.18 -2.67
N ARG A 121 -13.14 1.00 -2.84
CA ARG A 121 -12.09 0.47 -1.96
C ARG A 121 -10.70 0.75 -2.52
N THR A 122 -9.71 0.68 -1.63
CA THR A 122 -8.33 1.09 -1.96
C THR A 122 -7.42 -0.11 -2.15
N VAL A 123 -6.52 -0.05 -3.13
CA VAL A 123 -5.50 -1.07 -3.34
C VAL A 123 -4.12 -0.43 -3.32
N VAL A 124 -3.21 -0.99 -2.54
CA VAL A 124 -1.80 -0.63 -2.48
C VAL A 124 -1.00 -1.75 -3.14
N LEU A 125 -0.44 -1.46 -4.31
CA LEU A 125 0.48 -2.33 -5.02
C LEU A 125 1.90 -1.88 -4.72
N ALA A 126 2.79 -2.79 -4.35
CA ALA A 126 4.20 -2.47 -4.18
C ALA A 126 5.12 -3.60 -4.62
N GLY A 127 6.24 -3.26 -5.23
CA GLY A 127 7.31 -4.18 -5.57
C GLY A 127 8.22 -3.58 -6.62
N SER A 128 9.01 -4.44 -7.24
CA SER A 128 10.06 -4.07 -8.17
C SER A 128 10.01 -4.97 -9.40
N PRO A 129 10.46 -4.50 -10.59
CA PRO A 129 10.70 -5.38 -11.73
C PRO A 129 11.89 -6.33 -11.53
N TYR A 130 12.72 -6.09 -10.50
CA TYR A 130 13.90 -6.91 -10.20
C TYR A 130 14.05 -7.17 -8.69
N HIS A 131 14.45 -8.38 -8.35
CA HIS A 131 15.01 -8.73 -7.04
C HIS A 131 16.54 -8.65 -7.10
N MET A 132 17.16 -7.96 -6.14
CA MET A 132 18.61 -7.86 -6.06
C MET A 132 19.16 -8.88 -5.08
N ARG A 133 20.04 -9.75 -5.57
CA ARG A 133 20.85 -10.65 -4.73
C ARG A 133 22.23 -10.08 -4.54
N TYR A 134 22.74 -10.18 -3.32
CA TYR A 134 24.09 -9.71 -2.98
C TYR A 134 24.93 -10.89 -2.52
N THR A 135 26.13 -11.00 -3.08
CA THR A 135 27.13 -12.00 -2.71
C THR A 135 28.45 -11.30 -2.43
N ALA A 136 29.24 -11.85 -1.52
CA ALA A 136 30.59 -11.36 -1.27
C ALA A 136 31.61 -12.30 -1.93
N THR A 137 32.61 -11.70 -2.57
CA THR A 137 33.85 -12.39 -2.94
C THR A 137 34.99 -11.57 -2.36
N ASP A 138 35.70 -12.17 -1.40
CA ASP A 138 36.67 -11.48 -0.53
C ASP A 138 36.06 -10.25 0.17
N THR A 139 36.50 -9.04 -0.22
CA THR A 139 36.04 -7.76 0.34
C THR A 139 35.04 -7.03 -0.56
N VAL A 140 34.78 -7.57 -1.77
CA VAL A 140 33.93 -6.93 -2.78
C VAL A 140 32.53 -7.53 -2.70
N VAL A 141 31.52 -6.65 -2.66
CA VAL A 141 30.11 -7.06 -2.76
C VAL A 141 29.69 -7.00 -4.22
N HIS A 142 29.28 -8.14 -4.74
CA HIS A 142 28.66 -8.30 -6.05
C HIS A 142 27.15 -8.27 -5.90
N PHE A 143 26.47 -7.81 -6.93
CA PHE A 143 25.01 -7.82 -6.99
C PHE A 143 24.53 -8.40 -8.32
N HIS A 144 23.44 -9.16 -8.26
CA HIS A 144 22.78 -9.76 -9.41
C HIS A 144 21.30 -9.37 -9.38
N ALA A 145 20.78 -8.92 -10.51
CA ALA A 145 19.37 -8.60 -10.65
C ALA A 145 18.64 -9.81 -11.26
N GLU A 146 17.64 -10.31 -10.57
CA GLU A 146 16.75 -11.36 -11.04
C GLU A 146 15.42 -10.72 -11.44
N SER A 147 14.98 -10.94 -12.68
CA SER A 147 13.71 -10.39 -13.17
C SER A 147 12.53 -10.97 -12.39
N SER A 148 11.58 -10.12 -12.01
CA SER A 148 10.30 -10.52 -11.39
C SER A 148 9.26 -10.97 -12.43
N GLY A 149 9.65 -11.12 -13.70
CA GLY A 149 8.77 -11.56 -14.78
C GLY A 149 7.86 -10.45 -15.32
N ASN A 150 6.71 -10.84 -15.89
CA ASN A 150 5.77 -9.94 -16.56
C ASN A 150 4.50 -9.64 -15.74
N ALA A 151 4.44 -10.09 -14.49
CA ALA A 151 3.28 -9.89 -13.62
C ALA A 151 2.90 -8.41 -13.50
N TRP A 152 3.90 -7.54 -13.30
CA TRP A 152 3.72 -6.10 -13.21
C TRP A 152 3.19 -5.46 -14.50
N GLU A 153 3.62 -5.94 -15.66
CA GLU A 153 3.13 -5.44 -16.94
C GLU A 153 1.65 -5.76 -17.09
N HIS A 154 1.27 -7.02 -16.89
CA HIS A 154 -0.13 -7.46 -16.93
C HIS A 154 -1.01 -6.77 -15.88
N LEU A 155 -0.45 -6.47 -14.70
CA LEU A 155 -1.17 -5.81 -13.61
C LEU A 155 -1.48 -4.35 -13.89
N LEU A 156 -0.51 -3.62 -14.43
CA LEU A 156 -0.54 -2.16 -14.54
C LEU A 156 -1.10 -1.67 -15.88
N GLU A 157 -0.91 -2.45 -16.95
CA GLU A 157 -1.36 -2.08 -18.30
C GLU A 157 -2.86 -1.76 -18.38
N PRO A 158 -3.77 -2.52 -17.73
CA PRO A 158 -5.20 -2.22 -17.73
C PRO A 158 -5.57 -0.87 -17.09
N PHE A 159 -4.65 -0.27 -16.33
CA PHE A 159 -4.82 1.03 -15.66
C PHE A 159 -4.08 2.17 -16.39
N GLY A 160 -3.53 1.92 -17.58
CA GLY A 160 -2.79 2.92 -18.35
C GLY A 160 -1.38 3.19 -17.82
N LEU A 161 -0.84 2.28 -17.02
CA LEU A 161 0.50 2.32 -16.46
C LEU A 161 1.36 1.26 -17.13
N ARG A 162 2.63 1.58 -17.40
CA ARG A 162 3.58 0.66 -18.02
C ARG A 162 4.87 0.59 -17.22
N PRO A 163 5.22 -0.56 -16.61
CA PRO A 163 6.54 -0.75 -16.04
C PRO A 163 7.57 -0.82 -17.17
N LEU A 164 8.73 -0.22 -16.93
CA LEU A 164 9.88 -0.34 -17.81
C LEU A 164 10.83 -1.41 -17.24
N PRO A 165 11.41 -2.30 -18.08
CA PRO A 165 12.31 -3.37 -17.65
C PRO A 165 13.72 -2.82 -17.40
N ASP A 166 13.81 -1.79 -16.56
CA ASP A 166 15.06 -1.11 -16.28
C ASP A 166 15.19 -0.83 -14.78
N LEU A 167 16.43 -0.61 -14.33
CA LEU A 167 16.69 -0.15 -12.97
C LEU A 167 16.89 1.36 -12.95
N VAL A 168 16.21 2.02 -12.02
CA VAL A 168 16.45 3.43 -11.75
C VAL A 168 17.66 3.57 -10.84
N MET A 169 18.62 4.36 -11.30
CA MET A 169 19.85 4.70 -10.60
C MET A 169 19.84 6.20 -10.26
N ASP A 170 20.46 6.59 -9.16
CA ASP A 170 20.61 8.01 -8.80
C ASP A 170 21.97 8.24 -8.11
N ARG A 171 22.53 9.43 -8.30
CA ARG A 171 23.69 9.90 -7.52
C ARG A 171 23.30 10.21 -6.07
N ASN A 172 22.02 10.48 -5.81
CA ASN A 172 21.48 10.59 -4.46
C ASN A 172 21.12 9.21 -3.88
N ASN A 173 22.11 8.30 -3.88
CA ASN A 173 21.99 6.98 -3.27
C ASN A 173 22.47 7.00 -1.81
N ALA A 174 22.14 5.94 -1.07
CA ALA A 174 22.55 5.76 0.31
C ALA A 174 22.93 4.31 0.58
N ARG A 175 23.65 4.09 1.69
CA ARG A 175 23.83 2.75 2.23
C ARG A 175 22.48 2.18 2.65
N ALA A 176 22.24 0.92 2.30
CA ALA A 176 21.04 0.20 2.69
C ALA A 176 21.43 -1.11 3.38
N PRO A 177 20.69 -1.51 4.44
CA PRO A 177 20.85 -2.80 5.06
C PRO A 177 20.28 -3.89 4.14
N VAL A 178 21.17 -4.72 3.57
CA VAL A 178 20.81 -5.83 2.68
C VAL A 178 21.38 -7.14 3.20
N LEU A 179 20.82 -8.26 2.72
CA LEU A 179 21.38 -9.59 3.01
C LEU A 179 22.47 -9.91 1.99
N VAL A 180 23.71 -10.06 2.47
CA VAL A 180 24.86 -10.52 1.69
C VAL A 180 25.26 -11.87 2.24
N ASP A 181 25.14 -12.92 1.43
CA ASP A 181 25.39 -14.32 1.85
C ASP A 181 24.65 -14.69 3.16
N GLY A 182 23.41 -14.21 3.29
CA GLY A 182 22.56 -14.45 4.47
C GLY A 182 22.85 -13.58 5.70
N GLN A 183 23.87 -12.71 5.66
CA GLN A 183 24.20 -11.78 6.74
C GLN A 183 23.78 -10.35 6.40
N ARG A 184 23.16 -9.65 7.35
CA ARG A 184 22.76 -8.25 7.16
C ARG A 184 23.99 -7.34 7.17
N ARG A 185 24.23 -6.61 6.07
CA ARG A 185 25.34 -5.65 5.90
C ARG A 185 24.85 -4.36 5.27
N GLU A 186 25.51 -3.26 5.61
CA GLU A 186 25.30 -1.97 4.93
C GLU A 186 26.06 -1.97 3.61
N VAL A 187 25.33 -1.86 2.50
CA VAL A 187 25.89 -1.83 1.14
C VAL A 187 25.49 -0.53 0.45
N GLU A 188 26.44 0.10 -0.21
CA GLU A 188 26.24 1.29 -1.03
C GLU A 188 26.15 0.87 -2.49
N ALA A 189 25.06 1.24 -3.17
CA ALA A 189 24.85 0.93 -4.57
C ALA A 189 24.04 2.04 -5.27
N PRO A 190 24.26 2.29 -6.57
CA PRO A 190 23.59 3.38 -7.28
C PRO A 190 22.06 3.22 -7.40
N PHE A 191 21.53 2.03 -7.15
CA PHE A 191 20.10 1.71 -7.12
C PHE A 191 19.51 1.67 -5.69
N HIS A 192 20.28 2.06 -4.66
CA HIS A 192 19.78 2.30 -3.31
C HIS A 192 19.35 3.76 -3.18
N LEU A 193 18.17 4.08 -3.71
CA LEU A 193 17.75 5.47 -3.88
C LEU A 193 17.25 6.04 -2.56
N ARG A 194 17.68 7.27 -2.27
CA ARG A 194 17.09 8.07 -1.21
C ARG A 194 16.21 9.13 -1.83
N ASN A 195 14.91 9.03 -1.61
CA ASN A 195 13.98 10.07 -1.99
C ASN A 195 13.88 11.09 -0.86
N LEU A 196 14.05 12.39 -1.13
CA LEU A 196 13.94 13.46 -0.14
C LEU A 196 12.58 14.15 -0.23
N PRO A 197 12.08 14.79 0.85
CA PRO A 197 10.76 15.44 0.85
C PRO A 197 10.54 16.44 -0.30
N ALA A 198 11.59 17.11 -0.79
CA ALA A 198 11.51 18.04 -1.91
C ALA A 198 11.09 17.41 -3.26
N PHE A 199 11.19 16.08 -3.39
CA PHE A 199 10.87 15.34 -4.62
C PHE A 199 9.55 14.56 -4.53
N ARG A 200 8.68 14.95 -3.59
CA ARG A 200 7.39 14.29 -3.33
C ARG A 200 6.24 15.27 -3.29
N ASP A 201 5.08 14.77 -3.67
CA ASP A 201 3.81 15.44 -3.43
C ASP A 201 2.93 14.58 -2.54
N PHE A 202 3.02 14.81 -1.23
CA PHE A 202 2.22 14.13 -0.22
C PHE A 202 1.10 15.02 0.33
N ARG A 203 0.77 16.13 -0.34
CA ARG A 203 -0.36 16.99 0.05
C ARG A 203 -1.70 16.24 0.15
N PRO A 204 -1.97 15.19 -0.65
CA PRO A 204 -3.20 14.40 -0.49
C PRO A 204 -3.28 13.61 0.83
N PHE A 205 -2.16 13.38 1.53
CA PHE A 205 -2.16 12.62 2.78
C PHE A 205 -2.41 13.51 4.00
N ARG A 206 -3.08 12.94 5.01
CA ARG A 206 -3.40 13.63 6.27
C ARG A 206 -2.17 14.07 7.08
N SER A 207 -1.03 13.40 6.92
CA SER A 207 0.19 13.67 7.68
C SER A 207 1.37 13.92 6.75
N PRO A 208 2.17 14.99 6.98
CA PRO A 208 3.37 15.21 6.19
C PRO A 208 4.44 14.18 6.56
N ALA A 209 4.78 13.28 5.63
CA ALA A 209 5.92 12.38 5.81
C ALA A 209 7.23 13.14 5.57
N ARG A 210 7.79 13.70 6.64
CA ARG A 210 9.00 14.56 6.60
C ARG A 210 10.31 13.78 6.49
N GLY A 211 10.27 12.45 6.64
CA GLY A 211 11.44 11.58 6.55
C GLY A 211 11.88 11.28 5.12
N GLY A 212 13.17 11.00 4.94
CA GLY A 212 13.69 10.35 3.74
C GLY A 212 13.10 8.95 3.59
N LEU A 213 12.82 8.53 2.36
CA LEU A 213 12.36 7.19 2.00
C LEU A 213 13.49 6.55 1.24
N SER A 214 13.75 5.30 1.57
CA SER A 214 14.77 4.49 0.92
C SER A 214 14.11 3.46 0.04
N PHE A 215 14.60 3.32 -1.18
CA PHE A 215 14.14 2.33 -2.15
C PHE A 215 15.34 1.50 -2.59
N ILE A 216 15.15 0.19 -2.69
CA ILE A 216 16.16 -0.72 -3.23
C ILE A 216 15.68 -1.18 -4.59
N ALA A 217 16.50 -0.96 -5.61
CA ALA A 217 16.25 -1.38 -6.98
C ALA A 217 14.89 -0.95 -7.58
N PRO A 218 14.44 0.31 -7.39
CA PRO A 218 13.16 0.73 -7.94
C PRO A 218 13.16 0.69 -9.48
N GLY A 219 12.03 0.24 -10.05
CA GLY A 219 11.76 0.27 -11.48
C GLY A 219 11.07 1.57 -11.93
N PRO A 220 11.30 2.05 -13.16
CA PRO A 220 10.55 3.17 -13.69
C PRO A 220 9.12 2.74 -14.09
N LEU A 221 8.16 3.62 -13.82
CA LEU A 221 6.81 3.53 -14.38
C LEU A 221 6.59 4.67 -15.38
N GLN A 222 6.08 4.32 -16.54
CA GLN A 222 5.52 5.27 -17.49
C GLN A 222 4.01 5.37 -17.32
N ILE A 223 3.50 6.59 -17.39
CA ILE A 223 2.08 6.91 -17.32
C ILE A 223 1.64 7.28 -18.74
N ASP A 224 0.59 6.64 -19.24
CA ASP A 224 -0.12 7.06 -20.44
C ASP A 224 -1.40 7.81 -20.03
N PRO A 225 -1.42 9.15 -20.07
CA PRO A 225 -2.56 9.92 -19.59
C PRO A 225 -3.86 9.61 -20.34
N GLN A 226 -3.78 9.26 -21.63
CA GLN A 226 -4.96 8.94 -22.43
C GLN A 226 -5.54 7.60 -22.00
N ARG A 227 -4.70 6.59 -21.80
CA ARG A 227 -5.16 5.27 -21.32
C ARG A 227 -5.65 5.32 -19.89
N VAL A 228 -4.99 6.07 -19.00
CA VAL A 228 -5.45 6.29 -17.61
C VAL A 228 -6.86 6.88 -17.60
N ALA A 229 -7.08 7.97 -18.34
CA ALA A 229 -8.39 8.62 -18.42
C ALA A 229 -9.45 7.71 -19.07
N SER A 230 -9.09 7.00 -20.13
CA SER A 230 -9.98 6.05 -20.82
C SER A 230 -10.36 4.85 -19.94
N ALA A 231 -9.49 4.49 -19.00
CA ALA A 231 -9.76 3.46 -18.00
C ALA A 231 -10.59 3.98 -16.81
N GLY A 232 -10.92 5.28 -16.77
CA GLY A 232 -11.74 5.91 -15.72
C GLY A 232 -10.94 6.36 -14.49
N TYR A 233 -9.63 6.55 -14.62
CA TYR A 233 -8.76 6.94 -13.51
C TYR A 233 -8.11 8.31 -13.75
N GLU A 234 -7.56 8.89 -12.67
CA GLU A 234 -6.64 10.03 -12.70
C GLU A 234 -5.28 9.59 -12.14
N ALA A 235 -4.19 10.10 -12.72
CA ALA A 235 -2.84 9.78 -12.28
C ALA A 235 -2.22 10.95 -11.51
N HIS A 236 -1.86 10.71 -10.25
CA HIS A 236 -1.09 11.62 -9.41
C HIS A 236 0.29 11.04 -9.09
N VAL A 237 1.33 11.86 -9.29
CA VAL A 237 2.72 11.46 -9.02
C VAL A 237 3.07 11.80 -7.58
N ALA A 238 3.26 10.77 -6.75
CA ALA A 238 3.55 10.94 -5.34
C ALA A 238 5.04 11.22 -5.07
N ALA A 239 5.93 10.64 -5.89
CA ALA A 239 7.36 10.85 -5.81
C ALA A 239 8.04 10.78 -7.17
N THR A 240 9.13 11.53 -7.32
CA THR A 240 10.02 11.52 -8.49
C THR A 240 11.46 11.37 -8.06
N THR A 241 12.32 10.88 -8.96
CA THR A 241 13.77 10.90 -8.75
C THR A 241 14.38 12.29 -8.93
N THR A 242 15.67 12.43 -8.60
CA THR A 242 16.36 13.70 -8.81
C THR A 242 16.67 13.93 -10.29
N GLU A 243 17.14 15.13 -10.63
CA GLU A 243 17.65 15.45 -11.97
C GLU A 243 18.91 14.65 -12.36
N ARG A 244 19.55 13.98 -11.40
CA ARG A 244 20.77 13.19 -11.61
C ARG A 244 20.49 11.70 -11.72
N ALA A 245 19.22 11.32 -11.83
CA ALA A 245 18.83 9.96 -12.06
C ALA A 245 19.05 9.54 -13.51
N TRP A 246 19.41 8.28 -13.70
CA TRP A 246 19.48 7.65 -15.00
C TRP A 246 18.90 6.24 -14.91
N VAL A 247 18.60 5.69 -16.08
CA VAL A 247 18.03 4.37 -16.19
C VAL A 247 19.11 3.44 -16.75
N ARG A 248 19.31 2.29 -16.10
CA ARG A 248 20.19 1.24 -16.60
C ARG A 248 19.32 0.12 -17.16
N HIS A 249 19.42 -0.09 -18.47
CA HIS A 249 18.86 -1.26 -19.12
C HIS A 249 19.46 -2.52 -18.52
N MET A 250 18.60 -3.42 -18.06
CA MET A 250 19.00 -4.72 -17.56
C MET A 250 18.74 -5.77 -18.64
N PRO A 251 19.66 -6.72 -18.85
CA PRO A 251 19.43 -7.79 -19.80
C PRO A 251 18.18 -8.59 -19.37
N THR A 252 17.28 -8.81 -20.32
CA THR A 252 15.99 -9.50 -20.11
C THR A 252 16.12 -11.02 -20.01
N GLU A 253 17.31 -11.58 -20.27
CA GLU A 253 17.65 -12.99 -20.16
C GLU A 253 19.00 -13.18 -19.47
N SER A 254 19.28 -14.41 -18.98
CA SER A 254 20.42 -14.78 -18.13
C SER A 254 21.79 -14.70 -18.83
N ASP A 255 22.16 -13.53 -19.33
CA ASP A 255 23.45 -13.29 -19.95
C ASP A 255 24.46 -12.79 -18.91
N GLY A 256 24.98 -13.72 -18.12
CA GLY A 256 26.28 -13.60 -17.43
C GLY A 256 26.44 -12.44 -16.42
N PRO A 257 27.61 -12.35 -15.76
CA PRO A 257 27.87 -11.27 -14.82
C PRO A 257 27.96 -9.93 -15.54
N ALA A 258 27.06 -9.00 -15.19
CA ALA A 258 27.07 -7.64 -15.71
C ALA A 258 28.43 -6.95 -15.42
N PRO A 259 29.03 -6.24 -16.40
CA PRO A 259 30.31 -5.57 -16.18
C PRO A 259 30.17 -4.44 -15.16
N ALA A 260 31.28 -4.25 -14.44
CA ALA A 260 31.48 -3.24 -13.41
C ALA A 260 31.05 -1.84 -13.89
N ALA A 261 30.37 -1.12 -13.01
CA ALA A 261 29.78 0.19 -13.27
C ALA A 261 30.83 1.23 -13.70
N GLY A 262 30.86 1.56 -14.99
CA GLY A 262 31.40 2.82 -15.51
C GLY A 262 30.25 3.68 -16.04
N PRO A 263 30.37 5.02 -16.03
CA PRO A 263 29.33 5.90 -16.57
C PRO A 263 29.36 5.83 -18.11
N VAL A 264 28.59 4.91 -18.68
CA VAL A 264 28.30 4.89 -20.12
C VAL A 264 27.05 5.74 -20.34
N GLY A 265 27.14 6.71 -21.25
CA GLY A 265 26.14 7.75 -21.48
C GLY A 265 24.72 7.20 -21.55
N GLY A 266 23.95 7.45 -20.49
CA GLY A 266 22.55 7.06 -20.38
C GLY A 266 21.64 8.26 -20.50
N THR A 267 20.63 8.15 -21.36
CA THR A 267 19.53 9.10 -21.53
C THR A 267 18.89 9.44 -20.19
N THR A 268 18.79 10.73 -19.86
CA THR A 268 18.16 11.21 -18.62
C THR A 268 16.66 10.91 -18.65
N ALA A 269 16.23 9.85 -17.97
CA ALA A 269 14.82 9.48 -17.87
C ALA A 269 14.33 9.69 -16.42
N ARG A 270 13.31 10.56 -16.28
CA ARG A 270 12.61 10.80 -15.01
C ARG A 270 11.57 9.69 -14.80
N ALA A 271 11.71 8.92 -13.73
CA ALA A 271 10.74 7.91 -13.31
C ALA A 271 9.72 8.52 -12.32
N ARG A 272 8.43 8.22 -12.50
CA ARG A 272 7.32 8.68 -11.65
C ARG A 272 6.73 7.47 -10.91
N LEU A 273 6.53 7.52 -9.59
CA LEU A 273 5.78 6.49 -8.84
C LEU A 273 4.41 7.04 -8.42
N CYS A 274 3.34 6.25 -8.63
CA CYS A 274 1.94 6.63 -8.43
C CYS A 274 1.23 5.70 -7.43
N GLN A 275 0.31 6.28 -6.64
CA GLN A 275 -0.63 5.58 -5.77
C GLN A 275 -2.06 6.09 -6.02
N SER A 276 -3.05 5.20 -5.90
CA SER A 276 -4.50 5.45 -5.94
C SER A 276 -5.08 5.74 -4.55
N LEU A 277 -6.08 6.61 -4.45
CA LEU A 277 -6.99 6.82 -3.29
C LEU A 277 -8.28 7.52 -3.79
N PRO A 278 -9.39 7.46 -3.02
CA PRO A 278 -10.68 6.87 -3.38
C PRO A 278 -11.58 7.70 -4.30
#